data_AF-A0A840ZL13-F1
#
_entry.id   AF-A0A840ZL13-F1
#
_cell.length_a   1.000
_cell.length_b   1.000
_cell.length_c   1.000
_cell.angle_alpha   90.00
_cell.angle_beta   90.00
_cell.angle_gamma   90.00
#
_symmetry.space_group_name_H-M   'P 1'
#
loop_
_entity.id
_entity.type
_entity.pdbx_description
1 polymer ?
#
loop_
_entity_poly.entity_id
_entity_poly.type
_entity_poly.pdbx_seq_one_letter_code
_entity_poly.pdbx_strand_id
1 'polypeptide(L)'
;MPASHNPFAFRHLTGLDVRVKVVDVGANPIDGAAPYAGLVDEGSAEVVGFEPNLEALARLDAMKGPNETYLPHAVGDGGRHTLHICRQQGMSSLLTPDPAVLACFFGFPVWGEVIETREVDTVRLDDVPATAGLDYLKIDIQGGELMVFRNALARLSEASVIHTEVEFVPLYAGQPLFSDVDQFLRAQGFVFHRFHPDVVSRIVRPLLNENDVYAPMSQAVWADALFIRDFTRPELLTERQLLSTAKILHDCYQSFDICARLLQEHDRRHGGRLLDTYLTGLHRAAGRQAA
;
A
#
# COMPACT_ATOMS: atom_id res chain seq x y z
N MET A 1 -17.36 8.68 18.22
CA MET A 1 -18.63 8.97 17.53
C MET A 1 -19.07 7.72 16.79
N PRO A 2 -20.36 7.41 16.62
CA PRO A 2 -20.72 6.30 15.73
C PRO A 2 -20.15 6.63 14.35
N ALA A 3 -19.40 5.69 13.76
CA ALA A 3 -18.82 5.84 12.43
C ALA A 3 -19.92 6.37 11.49
N SER A 4 -19.64 7.50 10.83
CA SER A 4 -20.53 8.06 9.84
C SER A 4 -20.88 6.95 8.86
N HIS A 5 -22.16 6.56 8.79
CA HIS A 5 -22.61 5.54 7.86
C HIS A 5 -22.31 6.06 6.45
N ASN A 6 -21.27 5.54 5.81
CA ASN A 6 -20.96 5.80 4.43
C ASN A 6 -21.96 5.01 3.56
N PRO A 7 -23.01 5.64 3.00
CA PRO A 7 -24.01 4.91 2.21
C PRO A 7 -23.44 4.40 0.89
N PHE A 8 -22.24 4.87 0.52
CA PHE A 8 -21.50 4.43 -0.64
C PHE A 8 -20.68 3.16 -0.39
N ALA A 9 -20.44 2.77 0.87
CA ALA A 9 -19.57 1.62 1.16
C ALA A 9 -20.04 0.34 0.45
N PHE A 10 -19.10 -0.47 -0.03
CA PHE A 10 -19.37 -1.70 -0.77
C PHE A 10 -20.42 -2.60 -0.10
N ARG A 11 -20.36 -2.74 1.23
CA ARG A 11 -21.33 -3.53 2.02
C ARG A 11 -22.76 -3.04 1.89
N HIS A 12 -22.98 -1.72 1.78
CA HIS A 12 -24.31 -1.13 1.61
C HIS A 12 -24.83 -1.31 0.18
N LEU A 13 -23.93 -1.33 -0.80
CA LEU A 13 -24.30 -1.50 -2.21
C LEU A 13 -24.56 -2.97 -2.58
N THR A 14 -23.90 -3.90 -1.90
CA THR A 14 -23.95 -5.35 -2.24
C THR A 14 -24.68 -6.20 -1.21
N GLY A 15 -24.80 -5.74 0.03
CA GLY A 15 -25.27 -6.54 1.16
C GLY A 15 -24.23 -7.55 1.67
N LEU A 16 -23.02 -7.58 1.11
CA LEU A 16 -21.96 -8.50 1.53
C LEU A 16 -21.09 -7.88 2.64
N ASP A 17 -20.87 -8.67 3.70
CA ASP A 17 -19.93 -8.32 4.77
C ASP A 17 -18.55 -8.95 4.51
N VAL A 18 -17.76 -8.29 3.67
CA VAL A 18 -16.39 -8.71 3.35
C VAL A 18 -15.42 -8.00 4.29
N ARG A 19 -14.98 -8.69 5.34
CA ARG A 19 -13.91 -8.21 6.21
C ARG A 19 -12.55 -8.36 5.53
N VAL A 20 -11.74 -7.30 5.50
CA VAL A 20 -10.43 -7.24 4.84
C VAL A 20 -9.30 -7.41 5.86
N LYS A 21 -8.38 -8.35 5.62
CA LYS A 21 -7.12 -8.47 6.39
C LYS A 21 -6.06 -7.61 5.74
N VAL A 22 -5.69 -6.53 6.43
CA VAL A 22 -4.64 -5.59 6.03
C VAL A 22 -3.35 -5.97 6.72
N VAL A 23 -2.26 -6.03 5.96
CA VAL A 23 -0.90 -6.02 6.50
C VAL A 23 -0.24 -4.73 6.07
N ASP A 24 0.20 -3.93 7.04
CA ASP A 24 0.87 -2.64 6.82
C ASP A 24 2.34 -2.76 7.23
N VAL A 25 3.25 -2.67 6.27
CA VAL A 25 4.69 -2.72 6.48
C VAL A 25 5.26 -1.31 6.35
N GLY A 26 5.83 -0.79 7.45
CA GLY A 26 6.16 0.64 7.57
C GLY A 26 4.94 1.45 7.98
N ALA A 27 4.37 1.11 9.14
CA ALA A 27 3.10 1.68 9.61
C ALA A 27 3.23 3.09 10.23
N ASN A 28 4.39 3.73 10.15
CA ASN A 28 4.65 5.03 10.74
C ASN A 28 3.61 6.08 10.26
N PRO A 29 2.86 6.73 11.16
CA PRO A 29 1.80 7.66 10.78
C PRO A 29 2.34 9.07 10.45
N ILE A 30 3.30 9.17 9.53
CA ILE A 30 3.94 10.45 9.15
C ILE A 30 3.33 11.09 7.88
N ASP A 31 2.69 10.29 7.01
CA ASP A 31 2.18 10.75 5.70
C ASP A 31 0.64 10.91 5.66
N GLY A 32 0.02 11.06 6.83
CA GLY A 32 -1.42 11.22 6.96
C GLY A 32 -2.18 9.91 7.12
N ALA A 33 -3.44 9.87 6.68
CA ALA A 33 -4.29 8.70 6.83
C ALA A 33 -3.89 7.62 5.83
N ALA A 34 -3.72 6.38 6.29
CA ALA A 34 -3.42 5.25 5.42
C ALA A 34 -4.53 5.06 4.37
N PRO A 35 -4.22 4.56 3.15
CA PRO A 35 -5.21 4.35 2.09
C PRO A 35 -6.37 3.40 2.47
N TYR A 36 -6.19 2.58 3.51
CA TYR A 36 -7.20 1.67 4.04
C TYR A 36 -8.01 2.25 5.23
N ALA A 37 -7.76 3.49 5.66
CA ALA A 37 -8.37 4.05 6.88
C ALA A 37 -9.91 3.97 6.86
N GLY A 38 -10.55 4.21 5.72
CA GLY A 38 -12.00 4.06 5.58
C GLY A 38 -12.52 2.65 5.90
N LEU A 39 -11.74 1.60 5.62
CA LEU A 39 -12.11 0.23 5.97
C LEU A 39 -12.08 0.00 7.50
N VAL A 40 -11.11 0.62 8.18
CA VAL A 40 -10.94 0.57 9.63
C VAL A 40 -12.07 1.33 10.32
N ASP A 41 -12.35 2.56 9.87
CA ASP A 41 -13.41 3.41 10.39
C ASP A 41 -14.79 2.74 10.29
N GLU A 42 -15.01 1.97 9.22
CA GLU A 42 -16.25 1.21 9.00
C GLU A 42 -16.33 -0.09 9.82
N GLY A 43 -15.26 -0.48 10.51
CA GLY A 43 -15.14 -1.74 11.23
C GLY A 43 -15.02 -2.97 10.32
N SER A 44 -14.65 -2.77 9.06
CA SER A 44 -14.57 -3.81 8.03
C SER A 44 -13.14 -4.29 7.74
N ALA A 45 -12.16 -3.84 8.53
CA ALA A 45 -10.77 -4.29 8.46
C ALA A 45 -10.28 -4.95 9.76
N GLU A 46 -9.30 -5.83 9.60
CA GLU A 46 -8.37 -6.24 10.65
C GLU A 46 -6.96 -5.89 10.18
N VAL A 47 -6.20 -5.14 10.98
CA VAL A 47 -4.88 -4.62 10.60
C VAL A 47 -3.79 -5.30 11.44
N VAL A 48 -2.75 -5.76 10.75
CA VAL A 48 -1.47 -6.14 11.36
C VAL A 48 -0.39 -5.23 10.78
N GLY A 49 0.03 -4.24 11.56
CA GLY A 49 1.06 -3.29 11.19
C GLY A 49 2.44 -3.65 11.73
N PHE A 50 3.49 -3.22 11.05
CA PHE A 50 4.88 -3.41 11.44
C PHE A 50 5.59 -2.05 11.55
N GLU A 51 6.13 -1.76 12.74
CA GLU A 51 6.85 -0.51 13.02
C GLU A 51 8.01 -0.75 13.99
N PRO A 52 9.28 -0.79 13.51
CA PRO A 52 10.46 -1.01 14.36
C PRO A 52 10.92 0.22 15.16
N ASN A 53 10.41 1.42 14.87
CA ASN A 53 10.66 2.60 15.68
C ASN A 53 9.71 2.60 16.89
N LEU A 54 10.29 2.39 18.09
CA LEU A 54 9.52 2.28 19.33
C LEU A 54 8.69 3.52 19.67
N GLU A 55 9.13 4.72 19.26
CA GLU A 55 8.35 5.95 19.48
C GLU A 55 7.13 6.00 18.56
N ALA A 56 7.31 5.68 17.28
CA ALA A 56 6.19 5.60 16.32
C ALA A 56 5.22 4.47 16.71
N LEU A 57 5.74 3.32 17.11
CA LEU A 57 4.95 2.20 17.62
C LEU A 57 4.12 2.58 18.85
N ALA A 58 4.71 3.30 19.81
CA ALA A 58 3.96 3.77 20.99
C ALA A 58 2.81 4.72 20.62
N ARG A 59 2.99 5.56 19.60
CA ARG A 59 1.92 6.41 19.06
C ARG A 59 0.82 5.57 18.41
N LEU A 60 1.19 4.60 17.58
CA LEU A 60 0.25 3.66 16.96
C LEU A 60 -0.56 2.91 18.03
N ASP A 61 0.10 2.36 19.04
CA ASP A 61 -0.55 1.67 20.15
C ASP A 61 -1.50 2.55 20.97
N ALA A 62 -1.23 3.85 21.07
CA ALA A 62 -2.11 4.80 21.73
C ALA A 62 -3.35 5.17 20.89
N MET A 63 -3.27 5.05 19.56
CA MET A 63 -4.33 5.44 18.62
C MET A 63 -5.16 4.26 18.10
N LYS A 64 -4.64 3.04 18.22
CA LYS A 64 -5.23 1.85 17.59
C LYS A 64 -6.64 1.53 18.08
N GLY A 65 -7.49 1.11 17.14
CA GLY A 65 -8.78 0.50 17.42
C GLY A 65 -8.67 -0.96 17.86
N PRO A 66 -9.81 -1.61 18.18
CA PRO A 66 -9.85 -2.98 18.68
C PRO A 66 -9.44 -4.05 17.66
N ASN A 67 -9.39 -3.69 16.37
CA ASN A 67 -9.08 -4.61 15.27
C ASN A 67 -7.70 -4.36 14.66
N GLU A 68 -6.84 -3.64 15.37
CA GLU A 68 -5.51 -3.25 14.92
C GLU A 68 -4.47 -3.81 15.89
N THR A 69 -3.40 -4.39 15.35
CA THR A 69 -2.25 -4.87 16.10
C THR A 69 -0.98 -4.39 15.41
N TYR A 70 -0.09 -3.74 16.16
CA TYR A 70 1.19 -3.25 15.66
C TYR A 70 2.33 -4.04 16.29
N LEU A 71 3.28 -4.49 15.46
CA LEU A 71 4.40 -5.34 15.86
C LEU A 71 5.72 -4.56 15.77
N PRO A 72 6.63 -4.72 16.76
CA PRO A 72 7.90 -3.99 16.85
C PRO A 72 9.00 -4.56 15.94
N HIS A 73 8.66 -4.99 14.72
CA HIS A 73 9.57 -5.71 13.84
C HIS A 73 9.79 -4.96 12.52
N ALA A 74 11.04 -4.94 12.07
CA ALA A 74 11.36 -4.62 10.68
C ALA A 74 11.03 -5.85 9.82
N VAL A 75 10.47 -5.64 8.63
CA VAL A 75 10.14 -6.72 7.70
C VAL A 75 11.19 -6.76 6.60
N GLY A 76 11.65 -7.96 6.25
CA GLY A 76 12.74 -8.16 5.29
C GLY A 76 12.88 -9.63 4.89
N ASP A 77 14.12 -10.09 4.76
CA ASP A 77 14.46 -11.46 4.39
C ASP A 77 14.60 -12.43 5.58
N GLY A 78 14.38 -11.95 6.81
CA GLY A 78 14.60 -12.74 8.04
C GLY A 78 16.03 -12.66 8.57
N GLY A 79 16.90 -11.92 7.90
CA GLY A 79 18.29 -11.68 8.28
C GLY A 79 18.47 -10.43 9.12
N ARG A 80 19.73 -10.22 9.52
CA ARG A 80 20.20 -9.04 10.24
C ARG A 80 20.78 -8.03 9.26
N HIS A 81 20.36 -6.78 9.37
CA HIS A 81 20.74 -5.70 8.47
C HIS A 81 21.10 -4.43 9.24
N THR A 82 21.86 -3.55 8.60
CA THR A 82 22.10 -2.20 9.10
C THR A 82 20.97 -1.28 8.63
N LEU A 83 20.24 -0.70 9.57
CA LEU A 83 19.30 0.40 9.32
C LEU A 83 20.06 1.73 9.35
N HIS A 84 19.94 2.49 8.27
CA HIS A 84 20.45 3.86 8.16
C HIS A 84 19.34 4.83 8.58
N ILE A 85 19.45 5.39 9.78
CA ILE A 85 18.50 6.38 10.29
C ILE A 85 18.91 7.73 9.74
N CYS A 86 18.06 8.27 8.86
CA CYS A 86 18.28 9.54 8.20
C CYS A 86 17.68 10.71 8.99
N ARG A 87 18.16 11.93 8.71
CA ARG A 87 17.66 13.15 9.34
C ARG A 87 16.15 13.32 9.17
N GLN A 88 15.63 13.02 7.99
CA GLN A 88 14.20 12.90 7.77
C GLN A 88 13.76 11.44 8.00
N GLN A 89 12.78 11.23 8.88
CA GLN A 89 12.35 9.88 9.27
C GLN A 89 11.91 9.04 8.06
N GLY A 90 11.13 9.63 7.15
CA GLY A 90 10.71 9.01 5.89
C GLY A 90 11.81 8.78 4.86
N MET A 91 13.10 8.97 5.20
CA MET A 91 14.24 8.58 4.37
C MET A 91 15.11 7.50 5.04
N SER A 92 14.67 6.95 6.17
CA SER A 92 15.41 5.88 6.84
C SER A 92 15.18 4.56 6.10
N SER A 93 16.25 3.84 5.79
CA SER A 93 16.20 2.62 4.97
C SER A 93 17.27 1.62 5.40
N LEU A 94 17.08 0.35 5.04
CA LEU A 94 18.15 -0.66 5.07
C LEU A 94 19.19 -0.42 3.95
N LEU A 95 18.84 0.39 2.94
CA LEU A 95 19.74 0.78 1.88
C LEU A 95 20.52 2.04 2.25
N THR A 96 21.78 2.12 1.82
CA THR A 96 22.61 3.30 2.04
C THR A 96 22.21 4.43 1.08
N PRO A 97 21.89 5.65 1.55
CA PRO A 97 21.56 6.77 0.67
C PRO A 97 22.68 7.05 -0.34
N ASP A 98 22.35 7.39 -1.59
CA ASP A 98 23.35 7.73 -2.63
C ASP A 98 23.58 9.25 -2.69
N PRO A 99 24.70 9.78 -2.17
CA PRO A 99 24.91 11.22 -2.10
C PRO A 99 24.97 11.90 -3.47
N ALA A 100 25.40 11.19 -4.52
CA ALA A 100 25.51 11.74 -5.86
C ALA A 100 24.12 11.92 -6.49
N VAL A 101 23.24 10.93 -6.31
CA VAL A 101 21.85 11.02 -6.78
C VAL A 101 21.06 12.04 -5.96
N LEU A 102 21.18 12.01 -4.63
CA LEU A 102 20.51 12.96 -3.74
C LEU A 102 20.91 14.41 -4.04
N ALA A 103 22.18 14.65 -4.40
CA ALA A 103 22.67 15.99 -4.78
C ALA A 103 21.98 16.58 -6.01
N CYS A 104 21.31 15.77 -6.84
CA CYS A 104 20.55 16.24 -8.01
C CYS A 104 19.24 16.95 -7.64
N PHE A 105 18.76 16.83 -6.39
CA PHE A 105 17.48 17.39 -5.96
C PHE A 105 17.65 18.32 -4.75
N PHE A 106 16.80 19.33 -4.61
CA PHE A 106 16.81 20.19 -3.43
C PHE A 106 16.28 19.44 -2.20
N GLY A 107 16.80 19.75 -1.01
CA GLY A 107 16.43 19.11 0.26
C GLY A 107 17.03 17.72 0.48
N PHE A 108 17.02 16.84 -0.51
CA PHE A 108 17.45 15.44 -0.42
C PHE A 108 18.83 15.21 0.23
N PRO A 109 19.88 16.02 -0.02
CA PRO A 109 21.17 15.83 0.67
C PRO A 109 21.12 16.05 2.18
N VAL A 110 20.20 16.90 2.65
CA VAL A 110 19.99 17.15 4.08
C VAL A 110 19.05 16.11 4.67
N TRP A 111 17.97 15.76 3.96
CA TRP A 111 16.98 14.79 4.42
C TRP A 111 17.55 13.36 4.52
N GLY A 112 18.36 12.95 3.53
CA GLY A 112 19.03 11.65 3.48
C GLY A 112 20.37 11.59 4.23
N GLU A 113 20.71 12.62 5.01
CA GLU A 113 21.89 12.58 5.87
C GLU A 113 21.70 11.52 6.96
N VAL A 114 22.55 10.49 6.98
CA VAL A 114 22.54 9.45 8.00
C VAL A 114 23.03 10.02 9.32
N ILE A 115 22.15 10.10 10.32
CA ILE A 115 22.45 10.62 11.66
C ILE A 115 22.80 9.50 12.65
N GLU A 116 22.34 8.29 12.38
CA GLU A 116 22.59 7.11 13.21
C GLU A 116 22.51 5.84 12.33
N THR A 117 23.28 4.81 12.69
CA THR A 117 23.12 3.47 12.12
C THR A 117 22.79 2.48 13.23
N ARG A 118 21.84 1.58 12.99
CA ARG A 118 21.42 0.57 13.96
C ARG A 118 21.31 -0.79 13.33
N GLU A 119 21.86 -1.80 13.98
CA GLU A 119 21.63 -3.20 13.60
C GLU A 119 20.20 -3.60 13.95
N VAL A 120 19.48 -4.16 12.99
CA VAL A 120 18.11 -4.64 13.15
C VAL A 120 17.97 -6.06 12.62
N ASP A 121 17.27 -6.91 13.36
CA ASP A 121 16.81 -8.21 12.87
C ASP A 121 15.48 -7.99 12.14
N THR A 122 15.37 -8.57 10.94
CA THR A 122 14.13 -8.53 10.16
C THR A 122 13.34 -9.82 10.30
N VAL A 123 12.04 -9.75 10.06
CA VAL A 123 11.17 -10.93 9.94
C VAL A 123 10.65 -11.06 8.51
N ARG A 124 10.45 -12.30 8.05
CA ARG A 124 9.72 -12.56 6.81
C ARG A 124 8.22 -12.53 7.09
N LEU A 125 7.43 -11.95 6.19
CA LEU A 125 5.97 -11.95 6.34
C LEU A 125 5.40 -13.37 6.42
N ASP A 126 5.97 -14.32 5.66
CA ASP A 126 5.56 -15.73 5.67
C ASP A 126 5.73 -16.41 7.04
N ASP A 127 6.70 -15.94 7.85
CA ASP A 127 7.05 -16.54 9.14
C ASP A 127 6.24 -15.94 10.30
N VAL A 128 5.44 -14.89 10.06
CA VAL A 128 4.60 -14.25 11.07
C VAL A 128 3.17 -14.80 10.97
N PRO A 129 2.68 -15.60 11.94
CA PRO A 129 1.35 -16.22 11.81
C PRO A 129 0.19 -15.21 11.68
N ALA A 130 0.33 -14.03 12.29
CA ALA A 130 -0.69 -12.98 12.27
C ALA A 130 -0.95 -12.39 10.87
N THR A 131 -0.04 -12.58 9.91
CA THR A 131 -0.17 -12.08 8.53
C THR A 131 -0.97 -13.04 7.63
N ALA A 132 -1.31 -14.24 8.11
CA ALA A 132 -2.04 -15.23 7.33
C ALA A 132 -3.44 -14.74 6.93
N GLY A 133 -3.87 -15.11 5.72
CA GLY A 133 -5.12 -14.65 5.13
C GLY A 133 -5.04 -13.20 4.63
N LEU A 134 -3.84 -12.72 4.29
CA LEU A 134 -3.60 -11.39 3.76
C LEU A 134 -4.48 -11.12 2.52
N ASP A 135 -5.27 -10.04 2.55
CA ASP A 135 -5.96 -9.53 1.37
C ASP A 135 -5.29 -8.28 0.81
N TYR A 136 -4.88 -7.38 1.69
CA TYR A 136 -4.38 -6.07 1.31
C TYR A 136 -3.02 -5.81 1.96
N LEU A 137 -1.97 -5.79 1.15
CA LEU A 137 -0.64 -5.39 1.57
C LEU A 137 -0.43 -3.91 1.29
N LYS A 138 -0.18 -3.10 2.32
CA LYS A 138 0.45 -1.79 2.17
C LYS A 138 1.90 -1.93 2.61
N ILE A 139 2.83 -1.43 1.80
CA ILE A 139 4.26 -1.45 2.12
C ILE A 139 4.93 -0.17 1.65
N ASP A 140 5.62 0.48 2.57
CA ASP A 140 6.46 1.64 2.32
C ASP A 140 7.59 1.62 3.34
N ILE A 141 8.75 1.14 2.91
CA ILE A 141 9.95 0.98 3.74
C ILE A 141 11.19 1.50 3.00
N GLN A 142 10.99 2.46 2.10
CA GLN A 142 12.04 3.25 1.46
C GLN A 142 13.09 2.39 0.71
N GLY A 143 12.64 1.60 -0.26
CA GLY A 143 13.49 0.82 -1.17
C GLY A 143 13.68 -0.66 -0.79
N GLY A 144 13.15 -1.10 0.35
CA GLY A 144 13.20 -2.49 0.82
C GLY A 144 12.12 -3.42 0.24
N GLU A 145 11.19 -2.89 -0.54
CA GLU A 145 9.93 -3.53 -0.96
C GLU A 145 10.21 -4.85 -1.69
N LEU A 146 11.11 -4.85 -2.67
CA LEU A 146 11.43 -6.03 -3.46
C LEU A 146 12.08 -7.14 -2.62
N MET A 147 12.85 -6.80 -1.58
CA MET A 147 13.40 -7.77 -0.65
C MET A 147 12.28 -8.48 0.12
N VAL A 148 11.31 -7.72 0.63
CA VAL A 148 10.14 -8.26 1.32
C VAL A 148 9.34 -9.16 0.38
N PHE A 149 9.05 -8.70 -0.83
CA PHE A 149 8.27 -9.48 -1.81
C PHE A 149 8.92 -10.82 -2.15
N ARG A 150 10.24 -10.84 -2.37
CA ARG A 150 10.99 -12.08 -2.67
C ARG A 150 10.94 -13.11 -1.54
N ASN A 151 10.72 -12.67 -0.31
CA ASN A 151 10.73 -13.51 0.88
C ASN A 151 9.34 -13.72 1.50
N ALA A 152 8.28 -13.31 0.82
CA ALA A 152 6.88 -13.36 1.25
C ALA A 152 5.97 -14.10 0.26
N LEU A 153 6.49 -15.09 -0.48
CA LEU A 153 5.76 -15.74 -1.58
C LEU A 153 4.45 -16.40 -1.12
N ALA A 154 4.41 -16.98 0.10
CA ALA A 154 3.19 -17.59 0.59
C ALA A 154 2.11 -16.53 0.86
N ARG A 155 2.47 -15.42 1.52
CA ARG A 155 1.57 -14.29 1.76
C ARG A 155 1.17 -13.58 0.47
N LEU A 156 2.10 -13.41 -0.48
CA LEU A 156 1.80 -12.86 -1.79
C LEU A 156 0.84 -13.74 -2.60
N SER A 157 0.80 -15.06 -2.38
CA SER A 157 -0.17 -15.95 -3.05
C SER A 157 -1.60 -15.77 -2.53
N GLU A 158 -1.76 -15.30 -1.28
CA GLU A 158 -3.04 -15.00 -0.66
C GLU A 158 -3.53 -13.59 -1.05
N ALA A 159 -2.60 -12.62 -1.06
CA ALA A 159 -2.87 -11.20 -1.29
C ALA A 159 -3.72 -10.93 -2.54
N SER A 160 -4.58 -9.93 -2.44
CA SER A 160 -5.54 -9.51 -3.46
C SER A 160 -5.16 -8.17 -4.07
N VAL A 161 -4.69 -7.25 -3.23
CA VAL A 161 -4.24 -5.91 -3.59
C VAL A 161 -2.93 -5.60 -2.89
N ILE A 162 -2.00 -4.95 -3.59
CA ILE A 162 -0.74 -4.43 -3.04
C ILE A 162 -0.66 -2.95 -3.36
N HIS A 163 -0.52 -2.12 -2.34
CA HIS A 163 -0.16 -0.71 -2.43
C HIS A 163 1.29 -0.60 -1.96
N THR A 164 2.19 -0.16 -2.85
CA THR A 164 3.62 -0.12 -2.56
C THR A 164 4.25 1.16 -3.08
N GLU A 165 5.15 1.76 -2.31
CA GLU A 165 6.05 2.79 -2.85
C GLU A 165 6.95 2.14 -3.94
N VAL A 166 7.24 2.89 -5.00
CA VAL A 166 8.16 2.52 -6.08
C VAL A 166 8.93 3.74 -6.59
N GLU A 167 10.15 3.51 -7.03
CA GLU A 167 11.07 4.58 -7.41
C GLU A 167 11.41 4.56 -8.89
N PHE A 168 11.62 5.76 -9.45
CA PHE A 168 12.07 5.98 -10.82
C PHE A 168 13.51 6.47 -10.87
N VAL A 169 14.05 6.85 -9.72
CA VAL A 169 15.43 7.31 -9.53
C VAL A 169 15.96 6.62 -8.26
N PRO A 170 17.13 5.96 -8.30
CA PRO A 170 17.65 5.22 -7.15
C PRO A 170 18.25 6.19 -6.12
N LEU A 171 17.43 6.67 -5.19
CA LEU A 171 17.83 7.55 -4.08
C LEU A 171 18.81 6.86 -3.12
N TYR A 172 18.82 5.52 -3.10
CA TYR A 172 19.74 4.70 -2.34
C TYR A 172 20.59 3.80 -3.26
N ALA A 173 21.77 3.42 -2.80
CA ALA A 173 22.69 2.55 -3.52
C ALA A 173 22.08 1.16 -3.73
N GLY A 174 21.95 0.74 -4.99
CA GLY A 174 21.38 -0.56 -5.35
C GLY A 174 19.86 -0.67 -5.18
N GLN A 175 19.16 0.46 -5.03
CA GLN A 175 17.70 0.48 -4.90
C GLN A 175 17.03 -0.10 -6.15
N PRO A 176 16.13 -1.10 -5.99
CA PRO A 176 15.27 -1.56 -7.07
C PRO A 176 14.36 -0.42 -7.56
N LEU A 177 14.08 -0.37 -8.86
CA LEU A 177 13.16 0.62 -9.42
C LEU A 177 11.77 0.00 -9.67
N PHE A 178 10.80 0.85 -10.03
CA PHE A 178 9.46 0.42 -10.45
C PHE A 178 9.48 -0.76 -11.42
N SER A 179 10.42 -0.75 -12.39
CA SER A 179 10.53 -1.84 -13.37
C SER A 179 10.89 -3.19 -12.76
N ASP A 180 11.68 -3.21 -11.68
CA ASP A 180 12.06 -4.44 -10.99
C ASP A 180 10.90 -4.97 -10.14
N VAL A 181 10.19 -4.07 -9.47
CA VAL A 181 8.99 -4.38 -8.68
C VAL A 181 7.86 -4.88 -9.58
N ASP A 182 7.55 -4.19 -10.69
CA ASP A 182 6.51 -4.57 -11.65
C ASP A 182 6.80 -5.95 -12.26
N GLN A 183 8.04 -6.19 -12.74
CA GLN A 183 8.42 -7.49 -13.29
C GLN A 183 8.25 -8.62 -12.28
N PHE A 184 8.67 -8.40 -11.03
CA PHE A 184 8.52 -9.40 -9.98
C PHE A 184 7.05 -9.68 -9.66
N LEU A 185 6.24 -8.65 -9.40
CA LEU A 185 4.82 -8.81 -9.04
C LEU A 185 3.99 -9.39 -10.17
N ARG A 186 4.31 -9.09 -11.44
CA ARG A 186 3.71 -9.76 -12.61
C ARG A 186 3.98 -11.26 -12.62
N ALA A 187 5.21 -11.67 -12.28
CA ALA A 187 5.54 -13.08 -12.15
C ALA A 187 4.76 -13.78 -11.03
N GLN A 188 4.26 -13.03 -10.04
CA GLN A 188 3.40 -13.53 -8.95
C GLN A 188 1.89 -13.44 -9.26
N GLY A 189 1.51 -13.10 -10.50
CA GLY A 189 0.11 -13.07 -10.94
C GLY A 189 -0.63 -11.76 -10.61
N PHE A 190 0.10 -10.69 -10.32
CA PHE A 190 -0.46 -9.34 -10.24
C PHE A 190 -0.34 -8.60 -11.58
N VAL A 191 -1.11 -7.53 -11.73
CA VAL A 191 -0.97 -6.55 -12.80
C VAL A 191 -0.92 -5.16 -12.19
N PHE A 192 -0.09 -4.29 -12.76
CA PHE A 192 -0.12 -2.86 -12.43
C PHE A 192 -1.50 -2.29 -12.79
N HIS A 193 -2.14 -1.61 -11.83
CA HIS A 193 -3.44 -0.95 -12.03
C HIS A 193 -3.25 0.54 -12.34
N ARG A 194 -2.62 1.28 -11.42
CA ARG A 194 -2.32 2.71 -11.55
C ARG A 194 -1.39 3.18 -10.44
N PHE A 195 -0.87 4.40 -10.59
CA PHE A 195 -0.34 5.16 -9.46
C PHE A 195 -1.48 5.79 -8.67
N HIS A 196 -1.34 5.90 -7.35
CA HIS A 196 -2.35 6.53 -6.50
C HIS A 196 -1.72 7.09 -5.20
N PRO A 197 -1.88 8.39 -4.89
CA PRO A 197 -2.71 9.37 -5.60
C PRO A 197 -2.12 9.80 -6.95
N ASP A 198 -0.82 10.10 -7.02
CA ASP A 198 -0.14 10.59 -8.23
C ASP A 198 1.35 10.24 -8.21
N VAL A 199 2.02 10.37 -9.36
CA VAL A 199 3.48 10.27 -9.44
C VAL A 199 4.13 11.53 -8.88
N VAL A 200 5.08 11.35 -7.97
CA VAL A 200 5.82 12.46 -7.37
C VAL A 200 6.99 12.83 -8.28
N SER A 201 6.98 14.06 -8.76
CA SER A 201 8.10 14.64 -9.50
C SER A 201 8.83 15.71 -8.70
N ARG A 202 10.08 15.99 -9.08
CA ARG A 202 10.93 17.02 -8.50
C ARG A 202 11.65 17.80 -9.58
N ILE A 203 12.01 19.04 -9.27
CA ILE A 203 12.95 19.81 -10.08
C ILE A 203 14.37 19.24 -9.89
N VAL A 204 15.06 18.98 -11.00
CA VAL A 204 16.48 18.63 -11.01
C VAL A 204 17.32 19.90 -10.96
N ARG A 205 18.34 19.93 -10.11
CA ARG A 205 19.31 21.03 -10.03
C ARG A 205 20.00 21.27 -11.38
N PRO A 206 20.36 22.52 -11.72
CA PRO A 206 20.39 23.71 -10.84
C PRO A 206 19.13 24.59 -10.90
N LEU A 207 18.06 24.17 -11.59
CA LEU A 207 16.84 24.98 -11.70
C LEU A 207 16.10 25.01 -10.35
N LEU A 208 15.56 26.16 -9.93
CA LEU A 208 14.76 26.29 -8.71
C LEU A 208 13.50 27.11 -8.98
N ASN A 209 12.38 26.70 -8.42
CA ASN A 209 11.12 27.45 -8.46
C ASN A 209 10.90 28.18 -7.13
N GLU A 210 10.98 29.52 -7.12
CA GLU A 210 10.51 30.41 -6.04
C GLU A 210 10.76 29.96 -4.57
N ASN A 211 11.87 29.26 -4.31
CA ASN A 211 12.26 28.63 -3.02
C ASN A 211 11.44 27.41 -2.56
N ASP A 212 10.58 26.83 -3.39
CA ASP A 212 9.90 25.58 -3.08
C ASP A 212 10.77 24.36 -3.46
N VAL A 213 11.33 23.70 -2.45
CA VAL A 213 12.17 22.50 -2.61
C VAL A 213 11.37 21.24 -2.94
N TYR A 214 10.04 21.28 -2.80
CA TYR A 214 9.13 20.19 -3.12
C TYR A 214 8.46 20.36 -4.49
N ALA A 215 8.69 21.50 -5.16
CA ALA A 215 8.02 21.84 -6.40
C ALA A 215 8.15 20.72 -7.44
N PRO A 216 7.02 20.23 -7.99
CA PRO A 216 7.03 19.24 -9.05
C PRO A 216 7.47 19.89 -10.37
N MET A 217 8.07 19.08 -11.24
CA MET A 217 8.36 19.49 -12.62
C MET A 217 8.44 18.26 -13.53
N SER A 218 9.57 18.04 -14.22
CA SER A 218 9.65 17.04 -15.29
C SER A 218 10.22 15.69 -14.86
N GLN A 219 10.92 15.61 -13.73
CA GLN A 219 11.57 14.36 -13.31
C GLN A 219 10.71 13.63 -12.29
N ALA A 220 10.08 12.52 -12.69
CA ALA A 220 9.49 11.57 -11.75
C ALA A 220 10.59 10.99 -10.85
N VAL A 221 10.32 10.89 -9.55
CA VAL A 221 11.29 10.39 -8.56
C VAL A 221 10.74 9.14 -7.86
N TRP A 222 9.52 9.19 -7.35
CA TRP A 222 8.82 8.03 -6.79
C TRP A 222 7.30 8.14 -7.00
N ALA A 223 6.58 7.07 -6.70
CA ALA A 223 5.14 7.06 -6.63
C ALA A 223 4.68 5.91 -5.73
N ASP A 224 3.44 6.00 -5.27
CA ASP A 224 2.70 4.85 -4.78
C ASP A 224 2.04 4.13 -5.96
N ALA A 225 2.33 2.83 -6.08
CA ALA A 225 1.81 1.97 -7.13
C ALA A 225 0.82 0.95 -6.56
N LEU A 226 -0.33 0.84 -7.24
CA LEU A 226 -1.36 -0.13 -6.94
C LEU A 226 -1.26 -1.32 -7.89
N PHE A 227 -1.04 -2.51 -7.34
CA PHE A 227 -1.06 -3.79 -8.03
C PHE A 227 -2.27 -4.60 -7.58
N ILE A 228 -2.95 -5.23 -8.53
CA ILE A 228 -4.14 -6.05 -8.28
C ILE A 228 -3.98 -7.40 -8.95
N ARG A 229 -4.77 -8.38 -8.53
CA ARG A 229 -4.87 -9.64 -9.29
C ARG A 229 -5.31 -9.40 -10.73
N ASP A 230 -4.82 -10.23 -11.64
CA ASP A 230 -5.08 -10.11 -13.08
C ASP A 230 -6.58 -10.18 -13.40
N PHE A 231 -7.20 -9.00 -13.47
CA PHE A 231 -8.62 -8.85 -13.74
C PHE A 231 -8.99 -9.33 -15.15
N THR A 232 -8.03 -9.53 -16.05
CA THR A 232 -8.33 -10.03 -17.41
C THR A 232 -8.73 -11.50 -17.40
N ARG A 233 -8.33 -12.25 -16.37
CA ARG A 233 -8.60 -13.69 -16.16
C ARG A 233 -9.27 -13.94 -14.80
N PRO A 234 -10.44 -13.32 -14.52
CA PRO A 234 -11.06 -13.36 -13.20
C PRO A 234 -11.51 -14.78 -12.80
N GLU A 235 -11.70 -15.69 -13.77
CA GLU A 235 -11.97 -17.12 -13.56
C GLU A 235 -10.85 -17.87 -12.81
N LEU A 236 -9.62 -17.33 -12.81
CA LEU A 236 -8.48 -17.92 -12.09
C LEU A 236 -8.42 -17.49 -10.61
N LEU A 237 -9.19 -16.48 -10.22
CA LEU A 237 -9.18 -15.94 -8.87
C LEU A 237 -10.01 -16.82 -7.93
N THR A 238 -9.56 -16.97 -6.69
CA THR A 238 -10.39 -17.58 -5.65
C THR A 238 -11.60 -16.69 -5.34
N GLU A 239 -12.66 -17.26 -4.77
CA GLU A 239 -13.83 -16.47 -4.34
C GLU A 239 -13.43 -15.38 -3.34
N ARG A 240 -12.50 -15.70 -2.43
CA ARG A 240 -11.93 -14.73 -1.49
C ARG A 240 -11.28 -13.56 -2.23
N GLN A 241 -10.37 -13.85 -3.16
CA GLN A 241 -9.65 -12.82 -3.92
C GLN A 241 -10.59 -11.96 -4.78
N LEU A 242 -11.63 -12.55 -5.38
CA LEU A 242 -12.63 -11.79 -6.13
C LEU A 242 -13.32 -10.75 -5.24
N LEU A 243 -13.85 -11.18 -4.10
CA LEU A 243 -14.66 -10.34 -3.23
C LEU A 243 -13.82 -9.32 -2.45
N SER A 244 -12.65 -9.72 -1.96
CA SER A 244 -11.75 -8.79 -1.26
C SER A 244 -11.14 -7.76 -2.22
N THR A 245 -10.74 -8.14 -3.44
CA THR A 245 -10.29 -7.17 -4.46
C THR A 245 -11.39 -6.16 -4.77
N ALA A 246 -12.64 -6.61 -4.99
CA ALA A 246 -13.76 -5.70 -5.26
C ALA A 246 -14.06 -4.77 -4.07
N LYS A 247 -14.05 -5.29 -2.84
CA LYS A 247 -14.22 -4.50 -1.60
C LYS A 247 -13.15 -3.41 -1.49
N ILE A 248 -11.88 -3.77 -1.60
CA ILE A 248 -10.74 -2.86 -1.47
C ILE A 248 -10.77 -1.80 -2.58
N LEU A 249 -10.96 -2.21 -3.84
CA LEU A 249 -10.97 -1.29 -4.98
C LEU A 249 -12.15 -0.31 -4.95
N HIS A 250 -13.31 -0.72 -4.44
CA HIS A 250 -14.43 0.19 -4.25
C HIS A 250 -14.12 1.20 -3.15
N ASP A 251 -13.87 0.72 -1.93
CA ASP A 251 -13.88 1.56 -0.74
C ASP A 251 -12.61 2.41 -0.59
N CYS A 252 -11.45 1.92 -1.05
CA CYS A 252 -10.19 2.64 -0.95
C CYS A 252 -9.85 3.45 -2.20
N TYR A 253 -10.33 3.02 -3.38
CA TYR A 253 -9.79 3.49 -4.65
C TYR A 253 -10.82 3.94 -5.68
N GLN A 254 -12.12 3.73 -5.42
CA GLN A 254 -13.20 4.08 -6.35
C GLN A 254 -13.05 3.46 -7.76
N SER A 255 -12.38 2.30 -7.90
CA SER A 255 -12.28 1.57 -9.17
C SER A 255 -13.52 0.70 -9.39
N PHE A 256 -14.65 1.38 -9.62
CA PHE A 256 -15.97 0.76 -9.76
C PHE A 256 -16.08 -0.15 -10.99
N ASP A 257 -15.30 0.14 -12.02
CA ASP A 257 -15.20 -0.63 -13.27
C ASP A 257 -14.63 -2.02 -13.04
N ILE A 258 -13.49 -2.12 -12.34
CA ILE A 258 -12.90 -3.40 -11.97
C ILE A 258 -13.81 -4.15 -10.99
N CYS A 259 -14.40 -3.45 -10.02
CA CYS A 259 -15.39 -4.07 -9.13
C CYS A 259 -16.53 -4.73 -9.90
N ALA A 260 -17.15 -4.02 -10.85
CA ALA A 260 -18.22 -4.56 -11.69
C ALA A 260 -17.77 -5.80 -12.47
N ARG A 261 -16.55 -5.80 -13.02
CA ARG A 261 -15.99 -6.97 -13.72
C ARG A 261 -15.83 -8.18 -12.80
N LEU A 262 -15.35 -7.99 -11.57
CA LEU A 262 -15.18 -9.09 -10.61
C LEU A 262 -16.53 -9.63 -10.12
N LEU A 263 -17.52 -8.74 -9.90
CA LEU A 263 -18.88 -9.14 -9.53
C LEU A 263 -19.60 -9.86 -10.68
N GLN A 264 -19.32 -9.52 -11.94
CA GLN A 264 -19.82 -10.26 -13.10
C GLN A 264 -19.35 -11.71 -13.07
N GLU A 265 -18.07 -11.93 -12.77
CA GLU A 265 -17.52 -13.28 -12.65
C GLU A 265 -18.13 -14.04 -11.47
N HIS A 266 -18.34 -13.38 -10.34
CA HIS A 266 -19.05 -13.97 -9.21
C HIS A 266 -20.47 -14.41 -9.61
N ASP A 267 -21.25 -13.56 -10.26
CA ASP A 267 -22.60 -13.91 -10.73
C ASP A 267 -22.58 -15.07 -11.72
N ARG A 268 -21.58 -15.12 -12.62
CA ARG A 268 -21.40 -16.25 -13.54
C ARG A 268 -21.16 -17.57 -12.80
N ARG A 269 -20.40 -17.57 -11.71
CA ARG A 269 -20.10 -18.77 -10.90
C ARG A 269 -21.30 -19.26 -10.10
N HIS A 270 -22.12 -18.36 -9.59
CA HIS A 270 -23.17 -18.68 -8.62
C HIS A 270 -24.60 -18.55 -9.17
N GLY A 271 -24.79 -18.10 -10.41
CA GLY A 271 -26.11 -17.78 -10.97
C GLY A 271 -26.77 -16.58 -10.27
N GLY A 272 -25.95 -15.67 -9.75
CA GLY A 272 -26.35 -14.52 -8.92
C GLY A 272 -26.76 -13.27 -9.71
N ARG A 273 -27.06 -12.20 -8.96
CA ARG A 273 -27.37 -10.86 -9.49
C ARG A 273 -26.69 -9.75 -8.68
N LEU A 274 -25.53 -10.05 -8.11
CA LEU A 274 -24.75 -9.15 -7.29
C LEU A 274 -24.27 -7.93 -8.07
N LEU A 275 -23.90 -8.11 -9.34
CA LEU A 275 -23.53 -7.02 -10.24
C LEU A 275 -24.69 -6.03 -10.43
N ASP A 276 -25.89 -6.53 -10.75
CA ASP A 276 -27.08 -5.69 -10.91
C ASP A 276 -27.38 -4.89 -9.64
N THR A 277 -27.24 -5.56 -8.49
CA THR A 277 -27.48 -4.99 -7.16
C THR A 277 -26.49 -3.86 -6.90
N TYR A 278 -25.21 -4.12 -7.14
CA TYR A 278 -24.12 -3.15 -7.01
C TYR A 278 -24.31 -1.94 -7.92
N LEU A 279 -24.54 -2.14 -9.23
CA LEU A 279 -24.70 -1.04 -10.19
C LEU A 279 -25.94 -0.20 -9.89
N THR A 280 -27.04 -0.83 -9.47
CA THR A 280 -28.24 -0.11 -9.04
C THR A 280 -27.97 0.72 -7.78
N GLY A 281 -27.26 0.16 -6.81
CA GLY A 281 -26.82 0.86 -5.61
C GLY A 281 -25.94 2.06 -5.93
N LEU A 282 -24.94 1.87 -6.80
CA LEU A 282 -24.00 2.91 -7.22
C LEU A 282 -24.72 4.09 -7.87
N HIS A 283 -25.64 3.83 -8.81
CA HIS A 283 -26.45 4.88 -9.44
C HIS A 283 -27.30 5.66 -8.43
N ARG A 284 -27.94 4.97 -7.48
CA ARG A 284 -28.76 5.62 -6.44
C ARG A 284 -27.91 6.48 -5.51
N ALA A 285 -26.72 6.00 -5.15
CA ALA A 285 -25.82 6.71 -4.27
C ALA A 285 -25.26 7.97 -4.96
N ALA A 286 -24.84 7.86 -6.23
CA ALA A 286 -24.38 8.99 -7.03
C ALA A 286 -25.46 10.08 -7.20
N GLY A 287 -26.72 9.69 -7.44
CA GLY A 287 -27.83 10.63 -7.54
C GLY A 287 -28.14 11.39 -6.24
N ARG A 288 -27.77 10.85 -5.07
CA ARG A 288 -27.91 11.54 -3.77
C ARG A 288 -26.78 12.51 -3.46
N GLN A 289 -25.58 12.30 -4.01
CA GLN A 289 -24.46 13.23 -3.85
C GLN A 289 -24.61 14.48 -4.72
N ALA A 290 -25.35 14.38 -5.82
CA ALA A 290 -25.61 15.49 -6.74
C ALA A 290 -26.81 16.38 -6.35
N ALA A 291 -27.56 16.01 -5.31
CA ALA A 291 -28.75 16.70 -4.83
C ALA A 291 -28.48 17.38 -3.48
#